data_AF-A0A1G1C4R5-F1
#
_entry.id   AF-A0A1G1C4R5-F1
#
_cell.length_a   1.000
_cell.length_b   1.000
_cell.length_c   1.000
_cell.angle_alpha   90.00
_cell.angle_beta   90.00
_cell.angle_gamma   90.00
#
_symmetry.space_group_name_H-M   'P 1'
#
loop_
_entity.id
_entity.type
_entity.pdbx_description
1 polymer ?
#
loop_
_entity_poly.entity_id
_entity_poly.type
_entity_poly.pdbx_seq_one_letter_code
_entity_poly.pdbx_strand_id
1 'polypeptide(L)'
;MKERTLPVILLVFLGLVVINLMALDVLWLRSQKPQSKEKNLSPLTSAETGSSLDDSVTAAVDTCGPVCQQLIGQRVAELGATLSGKETTTPTPVTPASTGSTSQPTVIYIPLGGGGSTTSRDWADVGNAEIYLDVTNYPNLDKAYFEAFIRVQHGNGTAFARLYDVTHNIGVQGGEVSTGSESFALVESGSLNFWQGKNLYRVQVKSLTGYEAFYDSGRIKLILK
;
A
#
# COMPACT_ATOMS: atom_id res chain seq x y z
N MET A 1 -15.81 -69.00 8.56
CA MET A 1 -14.60 -68.39 7.94
C MET A 1 -14.59 -66.86 7.90
N LYS A 2 -15.64 -66.13 8.35
CA LYS A 2 -15.77 -64.67 8.14
C LYS A 2 -15.28 -63.79 9.31
N GLU A 3 -15.04 -64.34 10.50
CA GLU A 3 -14.63 -63.54 11.67
C GLU A 3 -13.13 -63.22 11.73
N ARG A 4 -12.27 -64.00 11.09
CA ARG A 4 -10.81 -63.74 11.08
C ARG A 4 -10.34 -62.82 9.97
N THR A 5 -11.17 -62.55 8.97
CA THR A 5 -10.79 -61.72 7.81
C THR A 5 -10.94 -60.23 8.07
N LEU A 6 -11.90 -59.82 8.92
CA LEU A 6 -12.13 -58.42 9.27
C LEU A 6 -10.93 -57.76 9.99
N PRO A 7 -10.32 -58.34 11.04
CA PRO A 7 -9.17 -57.71 11.70
C PRO A 7 -7.94 -57.63 10.79
N VAL A 8 -7.77 -58.60 9.89
CA VAL A 8 -6.65 -58.61 8.93
C VAL A 8 -6.80 -57.48 7.91
N ILE A 9 -8.01 -57.25 7.40
CA ILE A 9 -8.28 -56.14 6.47
C ILE A 9 -8.06 -54.78 7.15
N LEU A 10 -8.46 -54.65 8.42
CA LEU A 10 -8.28 -53.42 9.20
C LEU A 10 -6.80 -53.10 9.44
N LEU A 11 -5.99 -54.12 9.75
CA LEU A 11 -4.53 -53.97 9.91
C LEU A 11 -3.84 -53.60 8.58
N VAL A 12 -4.26 -54.19 7.46
CA VAL A 12 -3.72 -53.84 6.14
C VAL A 12 -4.09 -52.40 5.75
N PHE A 13 -5.33 -51.98 6.00
CA PHE A 13 -5.77 -50.62 5.72
C PHE A 13 -5.04 -49.59 6.58
N LEU A 14 -4.87 -49.88 7.89
CA LEU A 14 -4.13 -49.01 8.79
C LEU A 14 -2.65 -48.91 8.38
N GLY A 15 -2.04 -50.01 7.93
CA GLY A 15 -0.70 -50.01 7.35
C GLY A 15 -0.57 -49.11 6.12
N LEU A 16 -1.53 -49.16 5.19
CA LEU A 16 -1.54 -48.31 4.00
C LEU A 16 -1.68 -46.82 4.34
N VAL A 17 -2.50 -46.48 5.34
CA VAL A 17 -2.65 -45.09 5.81
C VAL A 17 -1.34 -44.57 6.39
N VAL A 18 -0.64 -45.36 7.22
CA VAL A 18 0.64 -44.96 7.81
C VAL A 18 1.72 -44.77 6.74
N ILE A 19 1.78 -45.65 5.74
CA ILE A 19 2.72 -45.52 4.61
C ILE A 19 2.45 -44.24 3.81
N ASN A 20 1.17 -43.94 3.55
CA ASN A 20 0.80 -42.72 2.82
C ASN A 20 1.18 -41.44 3.61
N LEU A 21 0.96 -41.44 4.93
CA LEU A 21 1.34 -40.32 5.80
C LEU A 21 2.87 -40.12 5.84
N MET A 22 3.66 -41.19 5.95
CA MET A 22 5.12 -41.10 5.89
C MET A 22 5.62 -40.59 4.52
N ALA A 23 5.00 -41.03 3.41
CA ALA A 23 5.38 -40.57 2.08
C ALA A 23 5.12 -39.06 1.91
N LEU A 24 3.98 -38.57 2.42
CA LEU A 24 3.63 -37.14 2.44
C LEU A 24 4.63 -36.32 3.27
N ASP A 25 5.01 -36.82 4.45
CA ASP A 25 5.95 -36.14 5.34
C ASP A 25 7.35 -36.03 4.72
N VAL A 26 7.85 -37.11 4.11
CA VAL A 26 9.15 -37.11 3.40
C VAL A 26 9.15 -36.17 2.19
N LEU A 27 8.05 -36.10 1.43
CA LEU A 27 7.90 -35.17 0.31
C LEU A 27 7.92 -33.71 0.77
N TRP A 28 7.25 -33.43 1.90
CA TRP A 28 7.22 -32.10 2.49
C TRP A 28 8.60 -31.66 2.99
N LEU A 29 9.34 -32.53 3.69
CA LEU A 29 10.71 -32.26 4.14
C LEU A 29 11.70 -32.05 2.97
N ARG A 30 11.52 -32.76 1.85
CA ARG A 30 12.35 -32.55 0.64
C ARG A 30 12.04 -31.23 -0.08
N SER A 31 10.82 -30.71 0.06
CA SER A 31 10.43 -29.41 -0.52
C SER A 31 11.04 -28.22 0.24
N GLN A 32 11.37 -28.40 1.52
CA GLN A 32 12.11 -27.41 2.31
C GLN A 32 13.62 -27.50 2.10
N LYS A 33 14.09 -27.29 0.86
CA LYS A 33 15.52 -26.98 0.66
C LYS A 33 15.82 -25.58 1.21
N PRO A 34 16.74 -25.42 2.17
CA PRO A 34 17.17 -24.10 2.62
C PRO A 34 17.94 -23.41 1.49
N GLN A 35 17.42 -22.25 1.05
CA GLN A 35 18.15 -21.30 0.20
C GLN A 35 19.35 -20.78 1.00
N SER A 36 20.51 -21.41 0.80
CA SER A 36 21.81 -20.87 1.17
C SER A 36 22.03 -19.56 0.41
N LYS A 37 21.80 -18.45 1.10
CA LYS A 37 22.06 -17.09 0.63
C LYS A 37 23.57 -16.90 0.45
N GLU A 38 24.01 -16.91 -0.80
CA GLU A 38 25.39 -16.64 -1.20
C GLU A 38 25.76 -15.18 -0.87
N LYS A 39 26.51 -15.00 0.21
CA LYS A 39 27.16 -13.73 0.58
C LYS A 39 28.42 -13.58 -0.28
N ASN A 40 28.30 -12.99 -1.47
CA ASN A 40 29.47 -12.40 -2.13
C ASN A 40 29.66 -10.99 -1.57
N LEU A 41 30.55 -10.88 -0.58
CA LEU A 41 31.03 -9.63 -0.01
C LEU A 41 32.45 -9.39 -0.56
N SER A 42 32.59 -8.53 -1.55
CA SER A 42 33.89 -7.97 -1.92
C SER A 42 34.28 -6.90 -0.89
N PRO A 43 35.52 -6.92 -0.36
CA PRO A 43 35.98 -5.91 0.58
C PRO A 43 36.46 -4.67 -0.18
N LEU A 44 35.86 -3.52 0.10
CA LEU A 44 36.44 -2.22 -0.23
C LEU A 44 37.08 -1.65 1.04
N THR A 45 38.39 -1.80 1.06
CA THR A 45 39.38 -1.03 1.80
C THR A 45 39.01 0.44 1.90
N SER A 46 38.94 0.95 3.13
CA SER A 46 39.54 2.24 3.50
C SER A 46 39.70 2.26 5.02
N ALA A 47 40.96 2.39 5.42
CA ALA A 47 41.38 2.47 6.80
C ALA A 47 40.95 3.82 7.41
N GLU A 48 40.43 3.73 8.62
CA GLU A 48 40.80 4.49 9.82
C GLU A 48 40.97 6.01 9.73
N THR A 49 40.22 6.73 10.56
CA THR A 49 40.81 7.50 11.66
C THR A 49 39.76 7.61 12.77
N GLY A 50 40.07 7.01 13.91
CA GLY A 50 39.28 7.15 15.12
C GLY A 50 39.52 8.51 15.79
N SER A 51 38.49 9.01 16.47
CA SER A 51 38.69 9.71 17.73
C SER A 51 37.45 9.49 18.58
N SER A 52 37.68 8.87 19.72
CA SER A 52 36.72 8.61 20.78
C SER A 52 36.52 9.84 21.67
N LEU A 53 35.43 9.77 22.43
CA LEU A 53 35.13 10.40 23.73
C LEU A 53 34.24 11.65 23.74
N ASP A 54 33.02 11.39 24.21
CA ASP A 54 32.31 12.05 25.31
C ASP A 54 31.62 13.42 25.16
N ASP A 55 30.37 13.36 25.61
CA ASP A 55 29.69 14.28 26.53
C ASP A 55 28.83 15.46 26.00
N SER A 56 27.60 15.43 26.53
CA SER A 56 26.69 16.54 26.85
C SER A 56 26.01 17.39 25.77
N VAL A 57 24.68 17.36 25.89
CA VAL A 57 23.65 18.25 25.33
C VAL A 57 24.10 19.71 25.26
N THR A 58 24.10 20.32 24.07
CA THR A 58 23.76 21.75 23.87
C THR A 58 23.43 22.07 22.41
N ALA A 59 22.43 22.96 22.26
CA ALA A 59 22.09 23.80 21.11
C ALA A 59 21.84 23.11 19.75
N ALA A 60 20.58 23.17 19.31
CA ALA A 60 20.24 22.97 17.90
C ALA A 60 21.04 23.95 17.04
N VAL A 61 22.03 23.43 16.32
CA VAL A 61 22.76 24.18 15.30
C VAL A 61 21.79 24.38 14.14
N ASP A 62 21.33 25.62 14.00
CA ASP A 62 20.54 26.04 12.84
C ASP A 62 21.41 25.87 11.57
N THR A 63 21.19 24.77 10.86
CA THR A 63 21.90 24.43 9.62
C THR A 63 21.36 25.21 8.43
N CYS A 64 20.36 26.08 8.63
CA CYS A 64 19.76 26.90 7.60
C CYS A 64 20.48 28.25 7.53
N GLY A 65 21.40 28.40 6.57
CA GLY A 65 22.08 29.67 6.29
C GLY A 65 21.12 30.82 5.93
N PRO A 66 21.60 32.07 5.82
CA PRO A 66 20.75 33.26 5.66
C PRO A 66 19.84 33.23 4.42
N VAL A 67 20.26 32.55 3.35
CA VAL A 67 19.45 32.36 2.13
C VAL A 67 18.27 31.40 2.37
N CYS A 68 18.49 30.35 3.15
CA CYS A 68 17.47 29.37 3.51
C CYS A 68 16.42 30.01 4.44
N GLN A 69 16.84 30.85 5.38
CA GLN A 69 15.92 31.59 6.26
C GLN A 69 15.06 32.59 5.48
N GLN A 70 15.63 33.28 4.48
CA GLN A 70 14.87 34.19 3.61
C GLN A 70 13.83 33.45 2.76
N LEU A 71 14.17 32.27 2.25
CA LEU A 71 13.24 31.46 1.46
C LEU A 71 12.05 30.98 2.32
N ILE A 72 12.29 30.58 3.57
CA ILE A 72 11.24 30.18 4.50
C ILE A 72 10.34 31.39 4.82
N GLY A 73 10.91 32.57 5.07
CA GLY A 73 10.15 33.80 5.32
C GLY A 73 9.23 34.18 4.15
N GLN A 74 9.70 34.03 2.90
CA GLN A 74 8.87 34.26 1.72
C GLN A 74 7.71 33.27 1.62
N ARG A 75 7.96 31.98 1.85
CA ARG A 75 6.90 30.95 1.77
C ARG A 75 5.85 31.09 2.87
N VAL A 76 6.24 31.48 4.07
CA VAL A 76 5.29 31.73 5.17
C VAL A 76 4.47 33.00 4.91
N ALA A 77 5.06 34.04 4.32
CA ALA A 77 4.33 35.25 3.94
C ALA A 77 3.31 35.01 2.80
N GLU A 78 3.65 34.18 1.82
CA GLU A 78 2.73 33.76 0.75
C GLU A 78 1.51 32.99 1.30
N LEU A 79 1.70 32.14 2.31
CA LEU A 79 0.62 31.41 2.97
C LEU A 79 -0.21 32.31 3.91
N GLY A 80 0.41 33.31 4.55
CA GLY A 80 -0.30 34.28 5.39
C GLY A 80 -1.26 35.19 4.61
N ALA A 81 -0.97 35.44 3.33
CA ALA A 81 -1.80 36.29 2.47
C ALA A 81 -3.08 35.60 1.94
N THR A 82 -3.14 34.27 1.95
CA THR A 82 -4.33 33.51 1.46
C THR A 82 -5.29 33.11 2.57
N LEU A 83 -4.90 33.25 3.85
CA LEU A 83 -5.68 32.85 5.02
C LEU A 83 -6.29 34.03 5.81
N SER A 84 -5.96 35.27 5.46
CA SER A 84 -6.47 36.50 6.12
C SER A 84 -7.50 37.23 5.26
N GLY A 85 -8.57 36.52 4.91
CA GLY A 85 -9.76 37.07 4.25
C GLY A 85 -11.00 36.84 5.11
N LYS A 86 -11.04 37.48 6.29
CA LYS A 86 -12.20 37.45 7.19
C LYS A 86 -13.26 38.43 6.69
N GLU A 87 -14.47 37.92 6.47
CA GLU A 87 -15.64 38.62 5.98
C GLU A 87 -15.98 39.91 6.74
N THR A 88 -16.39 40.95 6.02
CA THR A 88 -17.25 42.04 6.51
C THR A 88 -18.10 42.58 5.34
N THR A 89 -19.39 42.70 5.61
CA THR A 89 -20.50 43.05 4.71
C THR A 89 -20.51 44.51 4.27
N THR A 90 -20.90 44.80 3.01
CA THR A 90 -21.84 45.87 2.54
C THR A 90 -21.90 45.85 1.00
N PRO A 91 -23.09 45.94 0.35
CA PRO A 91 -23.24 45.75 -1.09
C PRO A 91 -22.93 47.04 -1.87
N THR A 92 -22.14 46.93 -2.94
CA THR A 92 -22.02 47.95 -3.99
C THR A 92 -22.19 47.26 -5.34
N PRO A 93 -23.02 47.79 -6.26
CA PRO A 93 -23.35 47.11 -7.51
C PRO A 93 -22.16 47.16 -8.45
N VAL A 94 -21.60 45.99 -8.77
CA VAL A 94 -20.58 45.86 -9.80
C VAL A 94 -21.18 45.19 -11.03
N THR A 95 -21.03 45.90 -12.15
CA THR A 95 -21.27 45.49 -13.52
C THR A 95 -20.76 44.07 -13.79
N PRO A 96 -21.51 43.21 -14.51
CA PRO A 96 -21.09 41.82 -14.77
C PRO A 96 -19.82 41.79 -15.62
N ALA A 97 -18.69 41.47 -14.99
CA ALA A 97 -17.51 40.98 -15.68
C ALA A 97 -17.82 39.57 -16.19
N SER A 98 -17.66 39.38 -17.50
CA SER A 98 -17.80 38.10 -18.18
C SER A 98 -16.77 37.11 -17.61
N THR A 99 -17.24 36.16 -16.82
CA THR A 99 -16.47 35.01 -16.36
C THR A 99 -16.20 34.10 -17.56
N GLY A 100 -14.95 34.02 -18.00
CA GLY A 100 -14.50 32.92 -18.83
C GLY A 100 -14.81 31.61 -18.11
N SER A 101 -15.56 30.72 -18.76
CA SER A 101 -15.87 29.39 -18.25
C SER A 101 -14.59 28.56 -18.18
N THR A 102 -13.93 28.51 -17.02
CA THR A 102 -12.97 27.44 -16.72
C THR A 102 -13.76 26.15 -16.51
N SER A 103 -13.74 25.28 -17.51
CA SER A 103 -14.26 23.91 -17.44
C SER A 103 -13.73 23.23 -16.17
N GLN A 104 -14.63 22.80 -15.28
CA GLN A 104 -14.26 22.02 -14.09
C GLN A 104 -13.88 20.59 -14.52
N PRO A 105 -12.81 20.00 -13.97
CA PRO A 105 -12.40 18.64 -14.32
C PRO A 105 -13.47 17.63 -13.91
N THR A 106 -13.72 16.64 -14.77
CA THR A 106 -14.69 15.57 -14.48
C THR A 106 -14.03 14.49 -13.62
N VAL A 107 -14.68 14.10 -12.52
CA VAL A 107 -14.17 13.05 -11.61
C VAL A 107 -15.05 11.81 -11.66
N ILE A 108 -14.44 10.65 -11.87
CA ILE A 108 -15.12 9.35 -11.88
C ILE A 108 -14.56 8.47 -10.78
N TYR A 109 -15.44 7.79 -10.04
CA TYR A 109 -15.05 6.80 -9.04
C TYR A 109 -15.45 5.40 -9.50
N ILE A 110 -14.45 4.52 -9.57
CA ILE A 110 -14.64 3.11 -9.87
C ILE A 110 -14.52 2.35 -8.55
N PRO A 111 -15.60 1.79 -8.00
CA PRO A 111 -15.55 1.11 -6.71
C PRO A 111 -14.72 -0.16 -6.80
N LEU A 112 -13.85 -0.36 -5.82
CA LEU A 112 -13.19 -1.62 -5.52
C LEU A 112 -13.90 -2.18 -4.30
N GLY A 113 -14.64 -3.26 -4.51
CA GLY A 113 -15.28 -3.98 -3.43
C GLY A 113 -14.27 -4.65 -2.49
N GLY A 114 -14.76 -5.61 -1.75
CA GLY A 114 -13.96 -6.41 -0.84
C GLY A 114 -14.37 -6.23 0.61
N GLY A 115 -13.41 -6.50 1.47
CA GLY A 115 -13.60 -6.65 2.91
C GLY A 115 -12.77 -7.84 3.37
N GLY A 116 -11.77 -7.58 4.20
CA GLY A 116 -10.87 -8.63 4.64
C GLY A 116 -9.81 -8.13 5.59
N SER A 117 -9.04 -9.08 6.12
CA SER A 117 -7.93 -8.80 7.00
C SER A 117 -6.79 -9.78 6.78
N THR A 118 -5.60 -9.37 7.20
CA THR A 118 -4.43 -10.24 7.18
C THR A 118 -3.44 -9.84 8.28
N THR A 119 -2.76 -10.83 8.84
CA THR A 119 -1.58 -10.66 9.69
C THR A 119 -0.29 -10.88 8.90
N SER A 120 -0.39 -11.21 7.60
CA SER A 120 0.76 -11.47 6.74
C SER A 120 1.65 -10.25 6.61
N ARG A 121 2.96 -10.48 6.62
CA ARG A 121 3.99 -9.47 6.32
C ARG A 121 4.29 -9.36 4.83
N ASP A 122 3.87 -10.39 4.08
CA ASP A 122 3.86 -10.41 2.63
C ASP A 122 2.48 -9.99 2.10
N TRP A 123 2.44 -9.53 0.86
CA TRP A 123 1.21 -9.13 0.19
C TRP A 123 0.24 -10.31 0.06
N ALA A 124 -0.94 -10.13 0.64
CA ALA A 124 -2.05 -11.07 0.55
C ALA A 124 -3.20 -10.44 -0.24
N ASP A 125 -3.84 -11.25 -1.09
CA ASP A 125 -5.00 -10.83 -1.87
C ASP A 125 -6.22 -10.59 -0.98
N VAL A 126 -6.93 -9.49 -1.25
CA VAL A 126 -8.24 -9.27 -0.65
C VAL A 126 -9.30 -9.91 -1.53
N GLY A 127 -10.09 -10.82 -0.96
CA GLY A 127 -11.18 -11.47 -1.67
C GLY A 127 -12.21 -10.45 -2.17
N ASN A 128 -12.67 -10.63 -3.41
CA ASN A 128 -13.70 -9.80 -4.05
C ASN A 128 -13.34 -8.31 -4.19
N ALA A 129 -12.06 -7.95 -4.11
CA ALA A 129 -11.55 -6.59 -4.33
C ALA A 129 -10.82 -6.49 -5.68
N GLU A 130 -11.49 -6.86 -6.75
CA GLU A 130 -10.92 -6.89 -8.10
C GLU A 130 -11.85 -6.33 -9.17
N ILE A 131 -11.26 -5.76 -10.23
CA ILE A 131 -12.00 -5.17 -11.34
C ILE A 131 -11.21 -5.24 -12.64
N TYR A 132 -11.92 -5.44 -13.74
CA TYR A 132 -11.38 -5.19 -15.07
C TYR A 132 -11.49 -3.71 -15.41
N LEU A 133 -10.34 -3.08 -15.68
CA LEU A 133 -10.27 -1.70 -16.13
C LEU A 133 -9.63 -1.66 -17.51
N ASP A 134 -10.32 -1.00 -18.44
CA ASP A 134 -9.74 -0.58 -19.72
C ASP A 134 -9.66 0.95 -19.73
N VAL A 135 -8.44 1.48 -19.70
CA VAL A 135 -8.22 2.93 -19.68
C VAL A 135 -8.65 3.62 -20.97
N THR A 136 -8.78 2.88 -22.08
CA THR A 136 -9.25 3.44 -23.35
C THR A 136 -10.73 3.85 -23.30
N ASN A 137 -11.49 3.32 -22.33
CA ASN A 137 -12.88 3.72 -22.06
C ASN A 137 -12.98 5.12 -21.42
N TYR A 138 -11.86 5.72 -21.01
CA TYR A 138 -11.79 7.02 -20.34
C TYR A 138 -10.94 7.99 -21.20
N PRO A 139 -11.49 8.48 -22.33
CA PRO A 139 -10.80 9.49 -23.12
C PRO A 139 -10.52 10.74 -22.26
N ASN A 140 -9.38 11.37 -22.47
CA ASN A 140 -8.92 12.55 -21.72
C ASN A 140 -8.59 12.29 -20.23
N LEU A 141 -8.29 11.06 -19.85
CA LEU A 141 -7.72 10.76 -18.52
C LEU A 141 -6.45 11.60 -18.27
N ASP A 142 -6.47 12.43 -17.23
CA ASP A 142 -5.31 13.18 -16.76
C ASP A 142 -4.54 12.40 -15.71
N LYS A 143 -5.25 12.01 -14.63
CA LYS A 143 -4.67 11.34 -13.47
C LYS A 143 -5.61 10.32 -12.89
N ALA A 144 -5.03 9.33 -12.23
CA ALA A 144 -5.75 8.32 -11.48
C ALA A 144 -5.13 8.13 -10.10
N TYR A 145 -5.95 7.82 -9.11
CA TYR A 145 -5.53 7.60 -7.72
C TYR A 145 -6.28 6.39 -7.17
N PHE A 146 -5.58 5.57 -6.40
CA PHE A 146 -6.19 4.53 -5.58
C PHE A 146 -6.49 5.11 -4.19
N GLU A 147 -7.73 4.93 -3.74
CA GLU A 147 -8.20 5.28 -2.42
C GLU A 147 -8.68 4.02 -1.70
N ALA A 148 -8.36 3.87 -0.40
CA ALA A 148 -8.79 2.73 0.39
C ALA A 148 -9.15 3.12 1.83
N PHE A 149 -10.11 2.42 2.40
CA PHE A 149 -10.41 2.42 3.83
C PHE A 149 -9.67 1.28 4.51
N ILE A 150 -8.61 1.62 5.23
CA ILE A 150 -7.77 0.65 5.94
C ILE A 150 -7.56 1.05 7.40
N ARG A 151 -7.22 0.06 8.23
CA ARG A 151 -6.77 0.25 9.62
C ARG A 151 -5.84 -0.87 10.05
N VAL A 152 -5.11 -0.65 11.14
CA VAL A 152 -4.34 -1.68 11.82
C VAL A 152 -4.91 -1.90 13.22
N GLN A 153 -4.92 -3.15 13.66
CA GLN A 153 -5.44 -3.51 14.98
C GLN A 153 -4.73 -2.72 16.10
N HIS A 154 -5.51 -2.11 16.99
CA HIS A 154 -5.03 -1.32 18.13
C HIS A 154 -4.10 -0.15 17.77
N GLY A 155 -4.04 0.27 16.51
CA GLY A 155 -3.08 1.29 16.05
C GLY A 155 -1.61 0.85 16.14
N ASN A 156 -1.37 -0.46 16.34
CA ASN A 156 -0.03 -0.99 16.53
C ASN A 156 0.55 -1.44 15.19
N GLY A 157 1.54 -0.70 14.70
CA GLY A 157 2.22 -0.99 13.44
C GLY A 157 1.66 -0.19 12.26
N THR A 158 1.68 -0.80 11.08
CA THR A 158 1.24 -0.13 9.85
C THR A 158 0.56 -1.15 8.94
N ALA A 159 -0.68 -0.86 8.56
CA ALA A 159 -1.38 -1.57 7.51
C ALA A 159 -1.03 -0.91 6.18
N PHE A 160 -0.78 -1.74 5.17
CA PHE A 160 -0.57 -1.30 3.79
C PHE A 160 -1.61 -1.93 2.90
N ALA A 161 -2.10 -1.18 1.92
CA ALA A 161 -2.84 -1.71 0.79
C ALA A 161 -2.20 -1.26 -0.50
N ARG A 162 -2.26 -2.08 -1.54
CA ARG A 162 -1.82 -1.70 -2.88
C ARG A 162 -2.77 -2.20 -3.95
N LEU A 163 -2.74 -1.52 -5.09
CA LEU A 163 -3.30 -2.02 -6.33
C LEU A 163 -2.27 -2.92 -7.04
N TYR A 164 -2.69 -4.11 -7.44
CA TYR A 164 -1.88 -5.11 -8.12
C TYR A 164 -2.50 -5.45 -9.48
N ASP A 165 -1.72 -5.37 -10.54
CA ASP A 165 -2.12 -5.79 -11.88
C ASP A 165 -1.89 -7.30 -12.01
N VAL A 166 -2.99 -8.06 -12.03
CA VAL A 166 -2.98 -9.53 -12.15
C VAL A 166 -2.64 -9.96 -13.57
N THR A 167 -2.99 -9.16 -14.58
CA THR A 167 -2.68 -9.44 -15.99
C THR A 167 -1.18 -9.42 -16.24
N HIS A 168 -0.47 -8.46 -15.64
CA HIS A 168 0.97 -8.28 -15.81
C HIS A 168 1.81 -8.80 -14.62
N ASN A 169 1.17 -9.29 -13.57
CA ASN A 169 1.80 -9.77 -12.35
C ASN A 169 2.75 -8.75 -11.69
N ILE A 170 2.29 -7.49 -11.58
CA ILE A 170 3.11 -6.39 -11.06
C ILE A 170 2.26 -5.47 -10.17
N GLY A 171 2.88 -4.94 -9.11
CA GLY A 171 2.26 -3.87 -8.33
C GLY A 171 2.14 -2.60 -9.18
N VAL A 172 0.98 -1.95 -9.16
CA VAL A 172 0.78 -0.70 -9.89
C VAL A 172 1.65 0.38 -9.25
N GLN A 173 2.51 1.04 -10.04
CA GLN A 173 3.35 2.12 -9.54
C GLN A 173 2.50 3.25 -8.96
N GLY A 174 2.91 3.77 -7.81
CA GLY A 174 2.21 4.83 -7.10
C GLY A 174 0.92 4.38 -6.41
N GLY A 175 0.50 3.12 -6.56
CA GLY A 175 -0.77 2.60 -6.04
C GLY A 175 -0.71 1.93 -4.68
N GLU A 176 0.29 2.27 -3.86
CA GLU A 176 0.39 1.83 -2.47
C GLU A 176 -0.11 2.93 -1.52
N VAL A 177 -0.84 2.52 -0.49
CA VAL A 177 -1.31 3.37 0.61
C VAL A 177 -0.99 2.71 1.95
N SER A 178 -0.89 3.51 3.00
CA SER A 178 -0.62 2.99 4.34
C SER A 178 -1.30 3.80 5.44
N THR A 179 -1.55 3.16 6.57
CA THR A 179 -2.02 3.82 7.78
C THR A 179 -1.53 3.12 9.04
N GLY A 180 -1.26 3.89 10.09
CA GLY A 180 -1.07 3.39 11.46
C GLY A 180 -2.32 3.56 12.34
N SER A 181 -3.44 3.98 11.76
CA SER A 181 -4.67 4.26 12.52
C SER A 181 -5.34 2.99 13.05
N GLU A 182 -5.85 3.07 14.29
CA GLU A 182 -6.71 2.04 14.87
C GLU A 182 -8.11 2.02 14.26
N SER A 183 -8.61 3.18 13.84
CA SER A 183 -9.90 3.34 13.16
C SER A 183 -9.73 3.32 11.64
N PHE A 184 -10.75 2.90 10.90
CA PHE A 184 -10.74 2.97 9.43
C PHE A 184 -10.51 4.40 8.97
N ALA A 185 -9.44 4.61 8.21
CA ALA A 185 -9.08 5.88 7.61
C ALA A 185 -9.12 5.74 6.09
N LEU A 186 -9.71 6.74 5.42
CA LEU A 186 -9.58 6.88 3.98
C LEU A 186 -8.19 7.43 3.67
N VAL A 187 -7.40 6.65 2.93
CA VAL A 187 -6.08 7.02 2.46
C VAL A 187 -6.05 7.03 0.94
N GLU A 188 -5.39 8.03 0.38
CA GLU A 188 -5.20 8.19 -1.07
C GLU A 188 -3.73 7.91 -1.41
N SER A 189 -3.51 7.27 -2.55
CA SER A 189 -2.19 6.92 -3.07
C SER A 189 -1.59 8.06 -3.93
N GLY A 190 -0.42 7.80 -4.49
CA GLY A 190 0.12 8.67 -5.54
C GLY A 190 -0.63 8.53 -6.87
N SER A 191 -0.16 9.25 -7.89
CA SER A 191 -0.71 9.08 -9.23
C SER A 191 -0.40 7.68 -9.76
N LEU A 192 -1.43 7.01 -10.26
CA LEU A 192 -1.35 5.69 -10.86
C LEU A 192 -0.96 5.78 -12.34
N ASN A 193 -0.20 4.80 -12.79
CA ASN A 193 0.05 4.55 -14.20
C ASN A 193 -0.49 3.17 -14.56
N PHE A 194 -1.38 3.12 -15.54
CA PHE A 194 -2.01 1.89 -16.00
C PHE A 194 -1.42 1.45 -17.34
N TRP A 195 -1.31 0.14 -17.52
CA TRP A 195 -1.02 -0.44 -18.83
C TRP A 195 -2.25 -0.29 -19.75
N GLN A 196 -1.99 -0.19 -21.05
CA GLN A 196 -3.06 -0.14 -22.04
C GLN A 196 -3.83 -1.47 -22.11
N GLY A 197 -5.07 -1.40 -22.62
CA GLY A 197 -5.96 -2.54 -22.75
C GLY A 197 -6.75 -2.85 -21.48
N LYS A 198 -7.55 -3.92 -21.55
CA LYS A 198 -8.40 -4.40 -20.46
C LYS A 198 -7.60 -5.28 -19.50
N ASN A 199 -7.21 -4.72 -18.36
CA ASN A 199 -6.38 -5.38 -17.34
C ASN A 199 -7.18 -5.66 -16.07
N LEU A 200 -6.87 -6.76 -15.38
CA LEU A 200 -7.47 -7.13 -14.10
C LEU A 200 -6.64 -6.55 -12.97
N TYR A 201 -7.22 -5.63 -12.21
CA TYR A 201 -6.60 -5.06 -11.03
C TYR A 201 -7.23 -5.64 -9.77
N ARG A 202 -6.39 -5.97 -8.78
CA ARG A 202 -6.77 -6.55 -7.49
C ARG A 202 -6.14 -5.76 -6.35
N VAL A 203 -6.83 -5.64 -5.23
CA VAL A 203 -6.27 -5.08 -4.01
C VAL A 203 -5.51 -6.16 -3.22
N GLN A 204 -4.32 -5.80 -2.77
CA GLN A 204 -3.52 -6.59 -1.84
C GLN A 204 -3.26 -5.82 -0.56
N VAL A 205 -3.20 -6.52 0.56
CA VAL A 205 -2.97 -5.95 1.90
C VAL A 205 -1.82 -6.67 2.57
N LYS A 206 -1.05 -5.96 3.39
CA LYS A 206 -0.05 -6.54 4.30
C LYS A 206 0.05 -5.73 5.58
N SER A 207 0.67 -6.34 6.59
CA SER A 207 1.05 -5.70 7.85
C SER A 207 2.56 -5.54 7.94
N LEU A 208 3.05 -4.42 8.47
CA LEU A 208 4.48 -4.23 8.71
C LEU A 208 5.03 -5.21 9.75
N THR A 209 4.26 -5.36 10.84
CA THR A 209 4.69 -5.93 12.12
C THR A 209 3.91 -7.19 12.50
N GLY A 210 2.93 -7.61 11.70
CA GLY A 210 2.12 -8.80 11.94
C GLY A 210 0.83 -8.55 12.73
N TYR A 211 0.60 -7.33 13.22
CA TYR A 211 -0.72 -6.93 13.71
C TYR A 211 -1.73 -6.94 12.56
N GLU A 212 -2.96 -7.33 12.86
CA GLU A 212 -3.98 -7.53 11.85
C GLU A 212 -4.28 -6.21 11.10
N ALA A 213 -4.00 -6.21 9.80
CA ALA A 213 -4.31 -5.14 8.88
C ALA A 213 -5.69 -5.43 8.27
N PHE A 214 -6.59 -4.46 8.31
CA PHE A 214 -7.93 -4.57 7.77
C PHE A 214 -8.08 -3.67 6.55
N TYR A 215 -8.78 -4.20 5.55
CA TYR A 215 -9.30 -3.46 4.42
C TYR A 215 -10.82 -3.60 4.42
N ASP A 216 -11.51 -2.48 4.41
CA ASP A 216 -12.97 -2.44 4.31
C ASP A 216 -13.41 -2.33 2.85
N SER A 217 -12.96 -1.27 2.18
CA SER A 217 -13.36 -0.93 0.82
C SER A 217 -12.36 0.00 0.16
N GLY A 218 -12.50 0.22 -1.15
CA GLY A 218 -11.64 1.13 -1.90
C GLY A 218 -12.27 1.58 -3.20
N ARG A 219 -11.55 2.44 -3.93
CA ARG A 219 -11.97 2.92 -5.25
C ARG A 219 -10.79 3.47 -6.03
N ILE A 220 -10.93 3.46 -7.35
CA ILE A 220 -10.04 4.19 -8.27
C ILE A 220 -10.72 5.49 -8.62
N LYS A 221 -10.10 6.61 -8.27
CA LYS A 221 -10.52 7.96 -8.61
C LYS A 221 -9.82 8.39 -9.88
N LEU A 222 -10.58 8.68 -10.93
CA LEU A 222 -10.10 9.18 -12.21
C LEU A 222 -10.42 10.66 -12.33
N ILE A 223 -9.47 11.45 -12.82
CA ILE A 223 -9.63 12.87 -13.13
C ILE A 223 -9.47 13.02 -14.65
N LEU A 224 -10.50 13.54 -15.31
CA LEU A 224 -10.54 13.81 -16.75
C LEU A 224 -10.40 15.31 -17.03
N LYS A 225 -9.78 15.67 -18.16
CA LYS A 225 -9.64 17.05 -18.65
C LYS A 225 -10.89 17.57 -19.32
#